data_AF-A0A931Y836-F1
#
_entry.id   AF-A0A931Y836-F1
#
_cell.length_a   1.000
_cell.length_b   1.000
_cell.length_c   1.000
_cell.angle_alpha   90.00
_cell.angle_beta   90.00
_cell.angle_gamma   90.00
#
_symmetry.space_group_name_H-M   'P 1'
#
loop_
_entity.id
_entity.type
_entity.pdbx_description
1 polymer ?
#
loop_
_entity_poly.entity_id
_entity_poly.type
_entity_poly.pdbx_seq_one_letter_code
_entity_poly.pdbx_strand_id
1 'polypeptide(L)' 'MKTTSCPVCSSDVIIEEGLAEKDLVGCLNCGAELEIITWQPLQLNPLEEESDEENDG' A
#
# COMPACT_ATOMS: atom_id res chain seq x y z
N MET A 1 6.14 15.79 0.80
CA MET A 1 5.87 14.39 1.16
C MET A 1 4.57 14.36 1.95
N LYS A 2 3.72 13.36 1.78
CA LYS A 2 2.51 13.16 2.61
C LYS A 2 2.70 11.99 3.56
N THR A 3 1.99 12.00 4.68
CA THR A 3 1.98 10.90 5.64
C THR A 3 0.55 10.41 5.82
N THR A 4 0.36 9.10 5.86
CA THR A 4 -0.92 8.45 6.17
C THR A 4 -0.68 7.19 7.01
N SER A 5 -1.72 6.65 7.62
CA SER A 5 -1.59 5.45 8.45
C SER A 5 -1.66 4.19 7.60
N CYS A 6 -0.75 3.24 7.86
CA CYS A 6 -0.75 1.93 7.24
C CYS A 6 -2.03 1.17 7.62
N PRO A 7 -2.82 0.66 6.66
CA PRO A 7 -4.03 -0.11 6.95
C PRO A 7 -3.74 -1.47 7.60
N VAL A 8 -2.49 -1.96 7.56
CA VAL A 8 -2.09 -3.27 8.11
C VAL A 8 -1.59 -3.16 9.55
N CYS A 9 -0.63 -2.27 9.80
CA CYS A 9 0.04 -2.15 11.11
C CYS A 9 -0.27 -0.85 11.86
N SER A 10 -1.07 0.05 11.28
CA SER A 10 -1.40 1.37 11.83
C SER A 10 -0.21 2.32 12.06
N SER A 11 0.98 2.00 11.56
CA SER A 11 2.14 2.91 11.60
C SER A 11 2.09 3.97 10.51
N ASP A 12 2.86 5.04 10.69
CA ASP A 12 2.98 6.10 9.70
C ASP A 12 3.71 5.62 8.43
N VAL A 13 3.08 5.85 7.28
CA VAL A 13 3.63 5.59 5.94
C VAL A 13 3.89 6.92 5.26
N ILE A 14 5.11 7.09 4.76
CA ILE A 14 5.55 8.29 4.06
C ILE A 14 5.37 8.06 2.57
N ILE A 15 4.60 8.92 1.92
CA ILE A 15 4.32 8.91 0.49
C ILE A 15 5.06 10.08 -0.18
N GLU A 16 5.88 9.76 -1.18
CA GLU A 16 6.62 10.76 -1.96
C GLU A 16 5.69 11.60 -2.84
N GLU A 17 6.09 12.86 -3.07
CA GLU A 17 5.37 13.74 -3.99
C GLU A 17 5.68 13.33 -5.43
N GLY A 18 4.65 13.05 -6.21
CA GLY A 18 4.79 12.59 -7.61
C GLY A 18 4.16 11.22 -7.87
N LEU A 19 3.82 10.48 -6.82
CA LEU A 19 3.01 9.28 -6.94
C LEU A 19 1.55 9.63 -7.27
N ALA A 20 0.87 8.72 -7.95
CA ALA A 20 -0.52 8.83 -8.40
C ALA A 20 -1.39 7.73 -7.78
N GLU A 21 -2.70 7.80 -8.03
CA GLU A 21 -3.60 6.69 -7.71
C GLU A 21 -3.16 5.45 -8.51
N LYS A 22 -3.23 4.26 -7.88
CA LYS A 22 -2.71 2.96 -8.34
C LYS A 22 -1.21 2.77 -8.28
N ASP A 23 -0.45 3.77 -7.84
CA ASP A 23 0.97 3.56 -7.57
C ASP A 23 1.14 2.74 -6.28
N LEU A 24 2.25 1.99 -6.24
CA LEU A 24 2.60 1.10 -5.14
C LEU A 24 3.63 1.74 -4.21
N VAL A 25 3.41 1.56 -2.91
CA VAL A 25 4.27 2.04 -1.84
C VAL A 25 4.48 0.93 -0.81
N GLY A 26 5.72 0.77 -0.35
CA GLY A 26 6.05 -0.19 0.69
C GLY A 26 5.94 0.43 2.09
N CYS A 27 5.29 -0.25 3.02
CA CYS A 27 5.36 0.12 4.42
C CYS A 27 6.72 -0.30 5.02
N LEU A 28 7.56 0.66 5.40
CA LEU A 28 8.87 0.38 6.01
C LEU A 28 8.79 -0.26 7.40
N ASN A 29 7.62 -0.29 8.03
CA ASN A 29 7.43 -0.86 9.37
C ASN A 29 7.05 -2.35 9.33
N CYS A 30 6.03 -2.72 8.53
CA CYS A 30 5.59 -4.12 8.43
C CYS A 30 6.04 -4.83 7.16
N GLY A 31 6.58 -4.11 6.17
CA GLY A 31 6.99 -4.67 4.88
C GLY A 31 5.85 -4.87 3.88
N ALA A 32 4.60 -4.55 4.22
CA ALA A 32 3.47 -4.73 3.32
C ALA A 32 3.55 -3.80 2.10
N GLU A 33 3.21 -4.33 0.93
CA GLU A 33 2.98 -3.55 -0.28
C GLU A 33 1.57 -2.96 -0.26
N LEU A 34 1.47 -1.64 -0.48
CA LEU A 34 0.22 -0.89 -0.41
C LEU A 34 0.00 -0.15 -1.72
N GLU A 35 -1.23 -0.16 -2.23
CA GLU A 35 -1.66 0.63 -3.39
C GLU A 35 -2.33 1.94 -2.94
N ILE A 36 -2.03 3.04 -3.63
CA ILE A 36 -2.69 4.34 -3.41
C ILE A 36 -4.07 4.33 -4.07
N ILE A 37 -5.15 4.29 -3.28
CA ILE A 37 -6.53 4.30 -3.82
C ILE A 37 -7.01 5.71 -4.15
N THR A 38 -6.71 6.67 -3.28
CA THR A 38 -7.08 8.08 -3.49
C THR A 38 -6.18 9.03 -2.72
N TRP A 39 -6.06 10.29 -3.17
CA TRP A 39 -5.20 11.32 -2.57
C TRP A 39 -5.89 12.31 -1.64
N GLN A 40 -7.23 12.36 -1.63
CA GLN A 40 -8.04 13.34 -0.89
C GLN A 40 -9.37 12.73 -0.38
N PRO A 41 -9.41 12.12 0.82
CA PRO A 41 -8.30 11.89 1.75
C PRO A 41 -7.32 10.82 1.23
N LEU A 42 -6.07 10.84 1.68
CA LEU A 42 -5.07 9.85 1.26
C LEU A 42 -5.43 8.47 1.84
N GLN A 43 -5.78 7.52 0.97
CA GLN A 43 -6.14 6.16 1.36
C GLN A 43 -5.24 5.14 0.67
N LEU A 44 -4.83 4.13 1.43
CA LEU A 44 -4.01 3.02 0.97
C LEU A 44 -4.80 1.72 1.12
N ASN A 45 -4.58 0.78 0.21
CA ASN A 45 -5.09 -0.58 0.31
C ASN A 45 -3.91 -1.56 0.33
N PRO A 46 -3.84 -2.52 1.26
CA PRO A 46 -2.84 -3.57 1.16
C PRO A 46 -3.08 -4.39 -0.11
N LEU A 47 -2.02 -4.62 -0.88
CA LEU A 47 -2.08 -5.65 -1.90
C LEU A 47 -2.05 -6.99 -1.16
N GLU A 48 -3.07 -7.82 -1.39
CA GLU A 48 -2.94 -9.24 -1.09
C GLU A 48 -1.86 -9.77 -2.04
N GLU A 49 -0.75 -10.25 -1.49
CA GLU A 49 0.16 -11.10 -2.25
C GLU A 49 -0.71 -12.23 -2.80
N GLU A 50 -0.95 -12.23 -4.11
CA GLU A 50 -1.63 -13.31 -4.80
C GLU A 50 -0.77 -14.55 -4.54
N SER A 51 -1.11 -15.27 -3.47
CA SER A 51 -0.51 -16.54 -3.17
C SER A 51 -1.02 -17.41 -4.31
N ASP A 52 -0.15 -17.65 -5.29
CA ASP A 52 -0.34 -18.62 -6.36
C ASP A 52 -0.62 -20.00 -5.73
N GLU A 53 -1.84 -20.21 -5.24
CA GLU A 53 -2.37 -21.53 -4.90
C GLU A 53 -2.83 -22.18 -6.21
N GLU A 54 -1.85 -22.78 -6.88
CA GLU A 54 -1.88 -23.93 -7.79
C GLU A 54 -3.27 -24.40 -8.30
N ASN A 55 -3.48 -24.35 -9.62
CA ASN A 55 -4.37 -25.28 -10.32
C ASN A 55 -3.55 -26.10 -11.32
N ASP A 56 -2.73 -27.01 -10.79
CA ASP A 56 -2.28 -28.20 -11.51
C ASP A 56 -3.50 -29.15 -11.61
N GLY A 57 -3.95 -29.42 -12.83
CA GLY A 57 -5.10 -30.27 -13.15
C GLY A 57 -4.74 -31.34 -14.17
#